data_AF-G0QDS0-F1
#
_entry.id   AF-G0QDS0-F1
#
_cell.length_a   1.000
_cell.length_b   1.000
_cell.length_c   1.000
_cell.angle_alpha   90.00
_cell.angle_beta   90.00
_cell.angle_gamma   90.00
#
_symmetry.space_group_name_H-M   'P 1'
#
loop_
_entity.id
_entity.type
_entity.pdbx_description
1 polymer ?
#
loop_
_entity_poly.entity_id
_entity_poly.type
_entity_poly.pdbx_seq_one_letter_code
_entity_poly.pdbx_strand_id
1 'polypeptide(L)' 'MEDRKVRLPVNVDGAVAAALLEMDWPPKLGNSVFIVARTPGLAAHVAEEQDREDFRRQDGEYTG' A
#
# COMPACT_ATOMS: atom_id res chain seq x y z
N MET A 1 -33.22 0.11 9.94
CA MET A 1 -31.82 -0.08 10.37
C MET A 1 -31.19 1.29 10.41
N GLU A 2 -30.81 1.75 11.59
CA GLU A 2 -30.25 3.08 11.83
C GLU A 2 -28.92 3.21 11.06
N ASP A 3 -28.80 4.29 10.28
CA ASP A 3 -27.68 4.60 9.40
C ASP A 3 -26.44 4.93 10.24
N ARG A 4 -25.76 3.88 10.73
CA ARG A 4 -24.60 4.00 11.63
C ARG A 4 -23.38 4.40 10.81
N LYS A 5 -23.21 5.70 10.60
CA LYS A 5 -22.00 6.25 9.99
C LYS A 5 -20.80 6.06 10.94
N VAL A 6 -19.93 5.11 10.59
CA VAL A 6 -18.63 4.93 11.25
C VAL A 6 -17.76 6.14 10.89
N ARG A 7 -17.16 6.79 11.89
CA ARG A 7 -16.15 7.82 11.64
C ARG A 7 -14.89 7.14 11.09
N LEU A 8 -14.68 7.25 9.78
CA LEU A 8 -13.47 6.78 9.12
C LEU A 8 -12.43 7.91 9.11
N PRO A 9 -11.29 7.77 9.81
CA PRO A 9 -10.22 8.77 9.72
C PRO A 9 -9.65 8.80 8.30
N VAL A 10 -9.08 9.95 7.92
CA VAL A 10 -8.31 10.07 6.68
C VAL A 10 -7.13 9.11 6.73
N ASN A 11 -6.91 8.34 5.66
CA ASN A 11 -5.79 7.42 5.56
C ASN A 11 -4.49 8.16 5.19
N VAL A 12 -3.37 7.44 5.20
CA VAL A 12 -2.07 8.02 4.83
C VAL A 12 -2.04 8.57 3.40
N ASP A 13 -2.77 7.94 2.46
CA ASP A 13 -2.81 8.39 1.06
C ASP A 13 -3.40 9.80 0.95
N GLY A 14 -4.48 10.09 1.69
CA GLY A 14 -5.08 11.42 1.73
C GLY A 14 -4.14 12.47 2.32
N ALA A 15 -3.39 12.12 3.37
CA ALA A 15 -2.40 13.01 3.97
C ALA A 15 -1.22 13.28 3.02
N VAL A 16 -0.70 12.26 2.35
CA VAL A 16 0.39 12.39 1.37
C VAL A 16 -0.07 13.18 0.14
N ALA A 17 -1.30 12.95 -0.34
CA ALA A 17 -1.86 13.72 -1.45
C ALA A 17 -1.96 15.21 -1.11
N ALA A 18 -2.44 15.56 0.09
CA ALA A 18 -2.50 16.95 0.53
C ALA A 18 -1.10 17.60 0.55
N ALA A 19 -0.10 16.92 1.10
CA ALA A 19 1.28 17.41 1.14
C ALA A 19 1.89 17.58 -0.27
N LEU A 20 1.63 16.65 -1.19
CA LEU A 20 2.10 16.75 -2.58
C LEU A 20 1.46 17.93 -3.31
N LEU A 21 0.16 18.17 -3.11
CA LEU A 21 -0.55 19.31 -3.69
C LEU A 21 -0.04 20.65 -3.15
N GLU A 22 0.32 20.71 -1.86
CA GLU A 22 0.93 21.91 -1.25
C GLU A 22 2.30 22.25 -1.88
N MET A 23 3.00 21.26 -2.41
CA MET A 23 4.27 21.44 -3.14
C MET A 23 4.09 21.64 -4.65
N ASP A 24 2.88 21.94 -5.13
CA ASP A 24 2.52 22.07 -6.55
C ASP A 24 2.84 20.81 -7.39
N TRP A 25 2.85 19.63 -6.75
CA TRP A 25 3.12 18.39 -7.46
C TRP A 25 1.95 18.01 -8.38
N PRO A 26 2.20 17.57 -9.63
CA PRO A 26 1.14 17.16 -10.53
C PRO A 26 0.36 15.96 -9.96
N PRO A 27 -0.98 16.05 -9.79
CA PRO A 27 -1.78 14.96 -9.18
C PRO A 27 -1.64 13.64 -9.94
N LYS A 28 -1.47 13.70 -11.27
CA LYS A 28 -1.27 12.54 -12.16
C LYS A 28 0.01 11.75 -11.84
N LEU A 29 0.97 12.35 -11.12
CA LEU A 29 2.24 11.75 -10.73
C LEU A 29 2.28 11.31 -9.25
N GLY A 30 1.17 11.42 -8.50
CA GLY A 30 1.15 11.07 -7.07
C GLY A 30 1.52 9.60 -6.81
N ASN A 31 1.02 8.68 -7.64
CA ASN A 31 1.34 7.26 -7.54
C ASN A 31 2.84 6.97 -7.79
N SER A 32 3.51 7.78 -8.60
CA SER A 32 4.94 7.63 -8.87
C SER A 32 5.76 7.86 -7.59
N VAL A 33 5.39 8.87 -6.79
CA VAL A 33 6.02 9.13 -5.49
C VAL A 33 5.83 7.95 -4.55
N PHE A 34 4.61 7.40 -4.49
CA PHE A 34 4.31 6.22 -3.67
C PHE A 34 5.18 5.02 -4.09
N ILE A 35 5.25 4.69 -5.39
CA ILE A 35 6.03 3.56 -5.89
C ILE A 35 7.51 3.70 -5.53
N VAL A 36 8.10 4.88 -5.78
CA VAL A 36 9.51 5.16 -5.47
C VAL A 36 9.78 5.02 -3.98
N ALA A 37 8.91 5.56 -3.12
CA ALA A 37 9.05 5.46 -1.67
C ALA A 37 8.91 4.00 -1.17
N ARG A 38 8.16 3.14 -1.87
CA ARG A 38 8.00 1.72 -1.51
C ARG A 38 9.17 0.84 -1.95
N THR A 39 9.93 1.24 -2.97
CA THR A 39 11.02 0.42 -3.54
C THR A 39 12.03 -0.09 -2.49
N PRO A 40 12.53 0.72 -1.53
CA PRO A 40 13.48 0.22 -0.54
C PRO A 40 12.89 -0.86 0.37
N GLY A 41 11.63 -0.71 0.79
CA GLY A 41 10.95 -1.70 1.62
C GLY A 41 10.67 -3.01 0.88
N LEU A 42 10.33 -2.93 -0.41
CA LEU A 42 10.21 -4.11 -1.26
C LEU A 42 11.55 -4.83 -1.41
N ALA A 43 12.64 -4.10 -1.64
CA ALA A 43 13.98 -4.68 -1.72
C ALA A 43 14.41 -5.35 -0.40
N ALA A 44 14.12 -4.71 0.73
CA ALA A 44 14.39 -5.27 2.05
C ALA A 44 13.61 -6.58 2.27
N HIS A 45 12.30 -6.61 1.97
CA HIS A 45 11.52 -7.83 2.10
C HIS A 45 11.99 -8.95 1.18
N VAL A 46 12.39 -8.64 -0.06
CA VAL A 46 12.97 -9.63 -0.97
C VAL A 46 14.26 -10.21 -0.37
N ALA A 47 15.14 -9.36 0.17
CA ALA A 47 16.37 -9.83 0.81
C ALA A 47 16.08 -10.69 2.05
N GLU A 48 15.14 -10.28 2.91
CA GLU A 48 14.72 -11.06 4.08
C GLU A 48 14.09 -12.40 3.70
N GLU A 49 13.37 -12.46 2.59
CA GLU A 49 12.72 -13.68 2.12
C GLU A 49 13.71 -14.67 1.48
N GLN A 50 14.80 -14.19 0.88
CA GLN A 50 15.85 -15.06 0.32
C GLN A 50 16.53 -15.94 1.37
N ASP A 51 16.51 -15.53 2.64
CA ASP A 51 17.08 -16.29 3.77
C ASP A 51 16.05 -17.20 4.47
N ARG A 52 14.85 -17.40 3.90
CA ARG A 52 13.76 -18.20 4.48
C ARG A 52 13.31 -19.34 3.56
N GLU A 53 12.60 -20.31 4.14
CA GLU A 53 11.93 -21.37 3.38
C GLU A 53 10.79 -20.80 2.52
N ASP A 54 10.56 -21.37 1.33
CA ASP A 54 9.54 -20.87 0.40
C ASP A 54 8.13 -21.11 0.96
N PHE A 55 7.43 -20.03 1.31
CA PHE A 55 6.08 -20.05 1.88
C PHE A 55 5.00 -19.52 0.91
N ARG A 56 5.36 -19.20 -0.35
CA ARG A 56 4.47 -18.50 -1.28
C ARG A 56 3.38 -19.38 -1.89
N ARG A 57 3.51 -20.71 -1.75
CA ARG A 57 2.50 -21.66 -2.21
C ARG A 57 1.46 -21.86 -1.12
N GLN A 58 0.21 -21.59 -1.45
CA GLN A 58 -0.93 -21.97 -0.62
C GLN A 58 -1.63 -23.16 -1.27
N ASP A 59 -1.93 -24.17 -0.47
CA ASP A 59 -2.81 -25.26 -0.90
C ASP A 59 -4.23 -24.73 -1.01
N GLY A 60 -4.83 -24.89 -2.18
CA GLY A 60 -6.23 -24.57 -2.42
C GLY A 60 -7.07 -25.84 -2.44
N GLU A 61 -8.21 -25.82 -1.75
CA GLU A 61 -9.23 -26.86 -1.89
C GLU A 61 -10.24 -26.43 -2.96
N TYR A 62 -10.45 -27.28 -3.98
CA TYR A 62 -11.48 -27.06 -4.98
C TYR A 62 -12.85 -27.43 -4.41
N THR A 63 -13.73 -26.44 -4.25
CA THR A 63 -15.06 -26.63 -3.61
C THR A 63 -16.21 -26.78 -4.62
N GLY A 64 -15.91 -26.91 -5.91
CA GLY A 64 -16.91 -26.92 -6.99
C GLY A 64 -16.94 -25.62 -7.78
#